data_AF-A0A4Y9INB8-F1
#
_entry.id   AF-A0A4Y9INB8-F1
#
_cell.length_a   1.000
_cell.length_b   1.000
_cell.length_c   1.000
_cell.angle_alpha   90.00
_cell.angle_beta   90.00
_cell.angle_gamma   90.00
#
_symmetry.space_group_name_H-M   'P 1'
#
loop_
_entity.id
_entity.type
_entity.pdbx_description
1 polymer ?
#
loop_
_entity_poly.entity_id
_entity_poly.type
_entity_poly.pdbx_seq_one_letter_code
_entity_poly.pdbx_strand_id
1 'polypeptide(L)'
;MISSFSEKSVSSFVILSDIEKRIKEKIEKVGIPLKNWDIQINYGIKTGFNEAFIINGEKKAELVAKSSKNAEIIRPILRGRDIKRYGYEFADLWLICTHNGTPTESAINIDDYPDIKAHLDNYYSQLTNRQDKGITPYNLRSCIYMDDFSKQKIIWIELTDHPNFALDLDGYYINNTVFFITGKHLKY
;
A
#
# COMPACT_ATOMS: atom_id res chain seq x y z
N MET A 1 14.83 -41.12 37.25
CA MET A 1 15.72 -40.89 36.09
C MET A 1 14.95 -39.99 35.13
N ILE A 2 15.30 -38.70 35.07
CA ILE A 2 14.53 -37.67 34.36
C ILE A 2 14.76 -37.86 32.86
N SER A 3 13.70 -38.20 32.13
CA SER A 3 13.72 -38.28 30.67
C SER A 3 13.79 -36.86 30.11
N SER A 4 14.95 -36.49 29.56
CA SER A 4 15.12 -35.26 28.78
C SER A 4 14.50 -35.47 27.40
N PHE A 5 13.42 -34.76 27.09
CA PHE A 5 12.98 -34.60 25.71
C PHE A 5 14.01 -33.71 24.99
N SER A 6 14.82 -34.31 24.11
CA SER A 6 15.64 -33.54 23.17
C SER A 6 14.72 -32.78 22.22
N GLU A 7 14.91 -31.47 22.09
CA GLU A 7 14.25 -30.65 21.07
C GLU A 7 14.44 -31.31 19.69
N LYS A 8 13.37 -31.87 19.14
CA LYS A 8 13.34 -32.27 17.73
C LYS A 8 13.50 -31.00 16.91
N SER A 9 14.67 -30.84 16.28
CA SER A 9 14.87 -29.86 15.23
C SER A 9 13.76 -30.04 14.21
N VAL A 10 12.86 -29.05 14.09
CA VAL A 10 11.87 -29.01 13.02
C VAL A 10 12.65 -28.80 11.74
N SER A 11 13.07 -29.90 11.09
CA SER A 11 13.66 -29.83 9.76
C SER A 11 12.55 -29.40 8.81
N SER A 12 12.48 -28.10 8.53
CA SER A 12 11.67 -27.58 7.45
C SER A 12 12.00 -28.36 6.19
N PHE A 13 10.99 -28.97 5.56
CA PHE A 13 11.19 -29.68 4.31
C PHE A 13 11.56 -28.66 3.23
N VAL A 14 12.83 -28.61 2.87
CA VAL A 14 13.42 -27.59 2.02
C VAL A 14 14.10 -28.31 0.86
N ILE A 15 13.61 -28.09 -0.36
CA ILE A 15 14.22 -28.63 -1.59
C ILE A 15 15.29 -27.62 -2.03
N LEU A 16 16.50 -27.75 -1.48
CA LEU A 16 17.68 -27.01 -1.91
C LEU A 16 18.79 -27.99 -2.27
N SER A 17 19.56 -27.67 -3.30
CA SER A 17 20.84 -28.31 -3.56
C SER A 17 21.85 -28.02 -2.44
N ASP A 18 22.89 -28.84 -2.33
CA ASP A 18 23.94 -28.64 -1.32
C ASP A 18 24.62 -27.26 -1.44
N ILE A 19 24.74 -26.74 -2.66
CA ILE A 19 25.33 -25.42 -2.92
C ILE A 19 24.41 -24.31 -2.37
N GLU A 20 23.11 -24.36 -2.70
CA GLU A 20 22.14 -23.36 -2.23
C GLU A 20 22.00 -23.39 -0.70
N LYS A 21 22.00 -24.58 -0.10
CA LYS A 21 22.00 -24.74 1.35
C LYS A 21 23.21 -24.08 2.00
N ARG A 22 24.42 -24.36 1.50
CA ARG A 22 25.66 -23.75 2.02
C ARG A 22 25.67 -22.23 1.86
N ILE A 23 25.15 -21.71 0.75
CA ILE A 23 25.01 -20.26 0.54
C ILE A 23 24.04 -19.68 1.57
N LYS A 24 22.86 -20.28 1.73
CA LYS A 24 21.85 -19.85 2.72
C LYS A 24 22.43 -19.82 4.14
N GLU A 25 23.08 -20.91 4.57
CA GLU A 25 23.72 -21.00 5.89
C GLU A 25 24.80 -19.92 6.09
N LYS A 26 25.61 -19.66 5.06
CA LYS A 26 26.63 -18.61 5.11
C LYS A 26 26.01 -17.22 5.29
N ILE A 27 24.94 -16.91 4.55
CA ILE A 27 24.22 -15.63 4.64
C ILE A 27 23.53 -15.50 6.00
N GLU A 28 22.85 -16.55 6.48
CA GLU A 28 22.17 -16.54 7.79
C GLU A 28 23.14 -16.43 8.97
N LYS A 29 24.37 -16.92 8.84
CA LYS A 29 25.39 -16.82 9.89
C LYS A 29 25.94 -15.40 10.06
N VAL A 30 25.97 -14.59 9.00
CA VAL A 30 26.56 -13.23 9.02
C VAL A 30 25.52 -12.12 8.98
N GLY A 31 24.33 -12.39 8.45
CA GLY A 31 23.26 -11.43 8.26
C GLY A 31 22.23 -11.43 9.38
N ILE A 32 21.46 -10.34 9.47
CA ILE A 32 20.28 -10.25 10.34
C ILE A 32 19.06 -10.66 9.49
N PRO A 33 18.27 -11.66 9.91
CA PRO A 33 17.04 -12.04 9.20
C PRO A 33 16.08 -10.87 9.08
N LEU A 34 15.42 -10.70 7.93
CA LEU A 34 14.51 -9.57 7.64
C LEU A 34 13.44 -9.36 8.73
N LYS A 35 12.91 -10.46 9.31
CA LYS A 35 11.92 -10.41 10.41
C LYS A 35 12.42 -9.70 11.68
N ASN A 36 13.74 -9.54 11.84
CA ASN A 36 14.37 -8.89 12.98
C ASN A 36 14.78 -7.45 12.67
N TRP A 37 14.49 -6.94 11.46
CA TRP A 37 14.78 -5.55 11.10
C TRP A 37 13.70 -4.62 11.68
N ASP A 38 14.10 -3.38 11.98
CA ASP A 38 13.19 -2.30 12.41
C ASP A 38 12.46 -1.71 11.18
N ILE A 39 11.56 -2.52 10.62
CA ILE A 39 10.80 -2.25 9.39
C ILE A 39 9.31 -2.54 9.60
N GLN A 40 8.46 -1.98 8.75
CA GLN A 40 7.05 -2.31 8.65
C GLN A 40 6.71 -2.70 7.21
N ILE A 41 6.01 -3.82 7.02
CA ILE A 41 5.54 -4.28 5.72
C ILE A 41 4.02 -4.15 5.68
N ASN A 42 3.53 -3.37 4.73
CA ASN A 42 2.12 -3.06 4.54
C ASN A 42 1.73 -3.27 3.07
N TYR A 43 0.45 -3.12 2.76
CA TYR A 43 -0.10 -3.24 1.40
C TYR A 43 -0.90 -2.01 1.03
N GLY A 44 -1.14 -1.82 -0.26
CA GLY A 44 -1.81 -0.64 -0.75
C GLY A 44 -3.29 -0.53 -0.39
N ILE A 45 -3.85 0.62 -0.72
CA ILE A 45 -5.25 0.96 -0.47
C ILE A 45 -6.17 0.03 -1.25
N LYS A 46 -7.10 -0.57 -0.51
CA LYS A 46 -8.24 -1.30 -1.06
C LYS A 46 -9.42 -0.34 -1.14
N THR A 47 -9.76 0.10 -2.34
CA THR A 47 -10.89 1.03 -2.58
C THR A 47 -12.23 0.30 -2.51
N GLY A 48 -12.28 -0.98 -2.90
CA GLY A 48 -13.52 -1.73 -3.05
C GLY A 48 -14.36 -1.35 -4.27
N PHE A 49 -14.02 -0.26 -4.99
CA PHE A 49 -14.63 0.14 -6.25
C PHE A 49 -13.76 1.22 -6.94
N ASN A 50 -12.82 0.80 -7.80
CA ASN A 50 -11.78 1.70 -8.32
C ASN A 50 -12.35 2.84 -9.18
N GLU A 51 -13.40 2.59 -9.93
CA GLU A 51 -14.00 3.52 -10.88
C GLU A 51 -14.49 4.82 -10.22
N ALA A 52 -14.90 4.74 -8.94
CA ALA A 52 -15.31 5.93 -8.19
C ALA A 52 -14.13 6.69 -7.59
N PHE A 53 -13.12 5.98 -7.09
CA PHE A 53 -12.05 6.57 -6.26
C PHE A 53 -10.76 6.86 -7.02
N ILE A 54 -10.49 6.19 -8.14
CA ILE A 54 -9.30 6.40 -8.96
C ILE A 54 -9.72 7.16 -10.21
N ILE A 55 -9.30 8.42 -10.29
CA ILE A 55 -9.61 9.34 -11.37
C ILE A 55 -8.34 9.64 -12.19
N ASN A 56 -8.51 10.06 -13.44
CA ASN A 56 -7.39 10.53 -14.26
C ASN A 56 -7.04 12.00 -13.94
N GLY A 57 -5.91 12.49 -14.44
CA GLY A 57 -5.46 13.87 -14.23
C GLY A 57 -6.43 14.92 -14.76
N GLU A 58 -7.15 14.64 -15.85
CA GLU A 58 -8.19 15.54 -16.38
C GLU A 58 -9.32 15.74 -15.37
N LYS A 59 -9.87 14.66 -14.81
CA LYS A 59 -10.93 14.74 -13.80
C LYS A 59 -10.43 15.36 -12.50
N LYS A 60 -9.19 15.07 -12.11
CA LYS A 60 -8.52 15.74 -10.98
C LYS A 60 -8.44 17.25 -11.20
N ALA A 61 -8.03 17.70 -12.39
CA ALA A 61 -7.97 19.12 -12.73
C ALA A 61 -9.37 19.77 -12.73
N GLU A 62 -10.39 19.10 -13.27
CA GLU A 62 -11.78 19.57 -13.24
C GLU A 62 -12.28 19.81 -11.81
N LEU A 63 -12.05 18.85 -10.91
CA LEU A 63 -12.48 18.94 -9.52
C LEU A 63 -11.73 20.04 -8.76
N VAL A 64 -10.42 20.17 -8.97
CA VAL A 64 -9.60 21.22 -8.33
C VAL A 64 -9.95 22.62 -8.86
N ALA A 65 -10.35 22.74 -10.12
CA ALA A 65 -10.80 24.02 -10.70
C ALA A 65 -12.13 24.51 -10.10
N LYS A 66 -13.03 23.58 -9.68
CA LYS A 66 -14.26 23.92 -8.97
C LYS A 66 -13.99 24.42 -7.55
N SER A 67 -13.04 23.81 -6.87
CA SER A 67 -12.57 24.24 -5.55
C SER A 67 -11.15 23.75 -5.29
N SER A 68 -10.23 24.67 -4.97
CA SER A 68 -8.84 24.33 -4.65
C SER A 68 -8.71 23.41 -3.44
N LYS A 69 -9.69 23.46 -2.52
CA LYS A 69 -9.79 22.59 -1.35
C LYS A 69 -9.82 21.11 -1.73
N ASN A 70 -10.40 20.76 -2.88
CA ASN A 70 -10.48 19.36 -3.35
C ASN A 70 -9.10 18.71 -3.50
N ALA A 71 -8.04 19.50 -3.76
CA ALA A 71 -6.67 18.99 -3.83
C ALA A 71 -6.18 18.40 -2.49
N GLU A 72 -6.74 18.83 -1.36
CA GLU A 72 -6.35 18.37 -0.02
C GLU A 72 -6.57 16.87 0.18
N ILE A 73 -7.58 16.27 -0.48
CA ILE A 73 -7.90 14.84 -0.35
C ILE A 73 -7.62 14.05 -1.62
N ILE A 74 -6.97 14.63 -2.62
CA ILE A 74 -6.57 13.93 -3.84
C ILE A 74 -5.07 13.62 -3.78
N ARG A 75 -4.71 12.35 -3.97
CA ARG A 75 -3.32 11.86 -3.84
C ARG A 75 -2.90 11.09 -5.09
N PRO A 76 -1.65 11.21 -5.55
CA PRO A 76 -1.20 10.42 -6.70
C PRO A 76 -1.13 8.93 -6.31
N ILE A 77 -1.55 8.04 -7.22
CA ILE A 77 -1.61 6.60 -6.95
C ILE A 77 -0.93 5.78 -8.04
N LEU A 78 -0.17 4.75 -7.64
CA LEU A 78 0.39 3.72 -8.53
C LEU A 78 -0.38 2.41 -8.39
N ARG A 79 -0.48 1.67 -9.49
CA ARG A 79 -1.03 0.30 -9.54
C ARG A 79 0.09 -0.71 -9.75
N GLY A 80 -0.21 -2.00 -9.58
CA GLY A 80 0.77 -3.08 -9.84
C GLY A 80 1.49 -2.94 -11.18
N ARG A 81 0.75 -2.70 -12.27
CA ARG A 81 1.32 -2.55 -13.62
C ARG A 81 2.25 -1.34 -13.80
N ASP A 82 2.13 -0.35 -12.92
CA ASP A 82 2.91 0.88 -12.95
C ASP A 82 4.29 0.65 -12.28
N ILE A 83 4.46 -0.41 -11.48
CA ILE A 83 5.73 -0.76 -10.81
C ILE A 83 6.63 -1.55 -11.76
N LYS A 84 7.87 -1.10 -11.93
CA LYS A 84 8.90 -1.74 -12.76
C LYS A 84 10.11 -2.12 -11.91
N ARG A 85 11.04 -2.84 -12.51
CA ARG A 85 12.33 -3.11 -11.90
C ARG A 85 13.12 -1.81 -11.71
N TYR A 86 13.37 -1.45 -10.46
CA TYR A 86 14.11 -0.26 -10.00
C TYR A 86 13.41 1.09 -10.26
N GLY A 87 12.12 1.10 -10.58
CA GLY A 87 11.39 2.35 -10.85
C GLY A 87 9.91 2.13 -11.05
N TYR A 88 9.18 3.20 -11.37
CA TYR A 88 7.75 3.15 -11.63
C TYR A 88 7.38 4.15 -12.73
N GLU A 89 6.25 3.90 -13.41
CA GLU A 89 5.70 4.74 -14.47
C GLU A 89 4.40 5.37 -13.98
N PHE A 90 4.42 6.67 -13.67
CA PHE A 90 3.22 7.35 -13.22
C PHE A 90 2.22 7.53 -14.37
N ALA A 91 1.07 6.87 -14.27
CA ALA A 91 0.03 6.86 -15.30
C ALA A 91 -0.97 8.04 -15.21
N ASP A 92 -0.60 9.11 -14.51
CA ASP A 92 -1.48 10.27 -14.23
C ASP A 92 -2.82 9.88 -13.58
N LEU A 93 -2.74 8.97 -12.61
CA LEU A 93 -3.87 8.48 -11.82
C LEU A 93 -3.83 9.04 -10.40
N TRP A 94 -5.02 9.35 -9.92
CA TRP A 94 -5.21 10.06 -8.66
C TRP A 94 -6.29 9.39 -7.83
N LEU A 95 -6.00 9.16 -6.56
CA LEU A 95 -6.91 8.63 -5.56
C LEU A 95 -7.67 9.78 -4.90
N ILE A 96 -9.00 9.72 -4.92
CA ILE A 96 -9.87 10.45 -3.99
C ILE A 96 -9.78 9.75 -2.63
N CYS A 97 -8.98 10.31 -1.73
CA CYS A 97 -8.61 9.72 -0.45
C CYS A 97 -9.56 10.18 0.68
N THR A 98 -10.83 9.77 0.62
CA THR A 98 -11.82 10.00 1.68
C THR A 98 -11.60 9.04 2.86
N HIS A 99 -10.48 9.19 3.56
CA HIS A 99 -10.06 8.28 4.63
C HIS A 99 -10.95 8.37 5.89
N ASN A 100 -11.02 7.26 6.65
CA ASN A 100 -11.75 7.18 7.93
C ASN A 100 -10.89 7.57 9.13
N GLY A 101 -10.08 8.62 8.96
CA GLY A 101 -9.14 9.08 9.97
C GLY A 101 -7.85 8.27 9.95
N THR A 102 -6.82 8.87 10.51
CA THR A 102 -5.49 8.29 10.71
C THR A 102 -5.10 8.54 12.17
N PRO A 103 -3.95 8.04 12.65
CA PRO A 103 -3.43 8.42 13.96
C PRO A 103 -3.21 9.94 14.12
N THR A 104 -3.06 10.68 13.02
CA THR A 104 -2.74 12.11 13.01
C THR A 104 -3.87 13.00 12.48
N GLU A 105 -4.83 12.45 11.74
CA GLU A 105 -5.90 13.22 11.08
C GLU A 105 -7.29 12.67 11.41
N SER A 106 -8.27 13.57 11.53
CA SER A 106 -9.68 13.18 11.66
C SER A 106 -10.21 12.55 10.38
N ALA A 107 -11.31 11.80 10.49
CA ALA A 107 -11.96 11.26 9.30
C ALA A 107 -12.46 12.36 8.37
N ILE A 108 -12.32 12.14 7.07
CA ILE A 108 -12.84 13.07 6.06
C ILE A 108 -14.35 13.06 6.12
N ASN A 109 -14.92 14.21 6.45
CA ASN A 109 -16.33 14.49 6.23
C ASN A 109 -16.52 14.87 4.75
N ILE A 110 -17.29 14.06 4.02
CA ILE A 110 -17.49 14.29 2.58
C ILE A 110 -18.29 15.56 2.29
N ASP A 111 -19.12 16.02 3.23
CA ASP A 111 -19.92 17.24 3.07
C ASP A 111 -19.06 18.51 3.01
N ASP A 112 -17.82 18.43 3.51
CA ASP A 112 -16.82 19.50 3.40
C ASP A 112 -16.24 19.64 1.97
N TYR A 113 -16.56 18.71 1.07
CA TYR A 113 -16.06 18.59 -0.31
C TYR A 113 -17.22 18.31 -1.30
N PRO A 114 -18.12 19.27 -1.53
CA PRO A 114 -19.36 19.06 -2.30
C PRO A 114 -19.13 18.59 -3.74
N ASP A 115 -18.07 19.05 -4.41
CA ASP A 115 -17.76 18.60 -5.79
C ASP A 115 -17.30 17.13 -5.84
N ILE A 116 -16.53 16.71 -4.83
CA ILE A 116 -16.08 15.32 -4.67
C ILE A 116 -17.28 14.45 -4.32
N LYS A 117 -18.14 14.91 -3.42
CA LYS A 117 -19.39 14.23 -3.09
C LYS A 117 -20.24 14.03 -4.34
N ALA A 118 -20.45 15.09 -5.14
CA ALA A 118 -21.22 15.02 -6.38
C ALA A 118 -20.61 14.04 -7.39
N HIS A 119 -19.28 13.96 -7.47
CA HIS A 119 -18.61 12.92 -8.27
C HIS A 119 -18.94 11.51 -7.76
N LEU A 120 -18.81 11.27 -6.45
CA LEU A 120 -19.07 9.97 -5.83
C LEU A 120 -20.56 9.58 -5.82
N ASP A 121 -21.47 10.56 -5.82
CA ASP A 121 -22.92 10.36 -5.89
C ASP A 121 -23.32 9.60 -7.18
N ASN A 122 -22.57 9.78 -8.29
CA ASN A 122 -22.77 9.01 -9.53
C ASN A 122 -22.57 7.50 -9.36
N TYR A 123 -21.91 7.09 -8.28
CA TYR A 123 -21.62 5.70 -7.94
C TYR A 123 -22.30 5.25 -6.64
N TYR A 124 -23.24 6.04 -6.09
CA TYR A 124 -23.77 5.82 -4.75
C TYR A 124 -24.35 4.41 -4.52
N SER A 125 -25.05 3.85 -5.51
CA SER A 125 -25.62 2.50 -5.40
C SER A 125 -24.54 1.41 -5.33
N GLN A 126 -23.43 1.57 -6.05
CA GLN A 126 -22.28 0.69 -5.95
C GLN A 126 -21.54 0.90 -4.61
N LEU A 127 -21.39 2.17 -4.19
CA LEU A 127 -20.66 2.52 -2.98
C LEU A 127 -21.34 2.01 -1.71
N THR A 128 -22.67 2.04 -1.64
CA THR A 128 -23.44 1.52 -0.50
C THR A 128 -23.27 0.01 -0.34
N ASN A 129 -23.20 -0.72 -1.47
CA ASN A 129 -23.03 -2.17 -1.53
C ASN A 129 -21.57 -2.64 -1.32
N ARG A 130 -20.58 -1.74 -1.26
CA ARG A 130 -19.18 -2.11 -0.95
C ARG A 130 -19.09 -2.78 0.42
N GLN A 131 -18.37 -3.89 0.48
CA GLN A 131 -17.97 -4.49 1.74
C GLN A 131 -16.84 -3.68 2.40
N ASP A 132 -15.86 -3.25 1.62
CA ASP A 132 -14.70 -2.46 2.08
C ASP A 132 -15.00 -0.95 2.12
N LYS A 133 -15.94 -0.54 2.97
CA LYS A 133 -16.24 0.86 3.31
C LYS A 133 -15.91 1.15 4.78
N GLY A 134 -15.97 2.40 5.22
CA GLY A 134 -16.00 2.68 6.66
C GLY A 134 -17.21 3.48 7.07
N ILE A 135 -17.03 4.64 7.72
CA ILE A 135 -18.12 5.34 8.43
C ILE A 135 -19.31 5.61 7.50
N THR A 136 -19.04 6.12 6.29
CA THR A 136 -20.06 6.31 5.25
C THR A 136 -19.71 5.52 3.98
N PRO A 137 -20.67 5.32 3.05
CA PRO A 137 -20.40 4.76 1.72
C PRO A 137 -19.31 5.52 0.94
N TYR A 138 -19.14 6.81 1.20
CA TYR A 138 -18.13 7.64 0.54
C TYR A 138 -16.72 7.42 1.07
N ASN A 139 -16.57 6.86 2.28
CA ASN A 139 -15.24 6.69 2.87
C ASN A 139 -14.56 5.38 2.44
N LEU A 140 -13.26 5.46 2.23
CA LEU A 140 -12.38 4.29 2.10
C LEU A 140 -12.23 3.60 3.46
N ARG A 141 -12.19 2.27 3.53
CA ARG A 141 -12.01 1.54 4.80
C ARG A 141 -10.89 2.12 5.69
N SER A 142 -11.02 1.97 7.01
CA SER A 142 -9.97 2.41 7.95
C SER A 142 -8.63 1.74 7.63
N CYS A 143 -7.54 2.51 7.73
CA CYS A 143 -6.18 2.10 7.44
C CYS A 143 -5.25 2.71 8.51
N ILE A 144 -4.79 1.88 9.44
CA ILE A 144 -3.99 2.32 10.60
C ILE A 144 -2.61 2.87 10.20
N TYR A 145 -2.10 2.49 9.03
CA TYR A 145 -0.80 2.87 8.51
C TYR A 145 -0.91 3.91 7.39
N MET A 146 -2.00 4.69 7.33
CA MET A 146 -2.21 5.66 6.26
C MET A 146 -1.05 6.67 6.15
N ASP A 147 -0.51 7.10 7.29
CA ASP A 147 0.59 8.06 7.34
C ASP A 147 1.89 7.48 6.73
N ASP A 148 2.02 6.14 6.67
CA ASP A 148 3.18 5.48 6.09
C ASP A 148 3.26 5.61 4.55
N PHE A 149 2.15 5.91 3.87
CA PHE A 149 2.18 6.19 2.42
C PHE A 149 2.99 7.45 2.11
N SER A 150 3.06 8.42 3.03
CA SER A 150 3.85 9.64 2.85
C SER A 150 5.36 9.43 3.08
N LYS A 151 5.75 8.31 3.71
CA LYS A 151 7.15 8.01 4.01
C LYS A 151 7.86 7.51 2.76
N GLN A 152 9.18 7.69 2.76
CA GLN A 152 10.06 6.96 1.86
C GLN A 152 9.85 5.45 2.07
N LYS A 153 9.66 4.72 0.96
CA LYS A 153 9.33 3.30 1.00
C LYS A 153 9.85 2.55 -0.22
N ILE A 154 10.13 1.26 -0.07
CA ILE A 154 10.30 0.36 -1.22
C ILE A 154 8.94 -0.26 -1.50
N ILE A 155 8.53 -0.30 -2.76
CA ILE A 155 7.24 -0.84 -3.22
C ILE A 155 7.45 -2.00 -4.19
N TRP A 156 6.59 -3.03 -4.16
CA TRP A 156 6.67 -4.19 -5.05
C TRP A 156 5.31 -4.82 -5.31
N ILE A 157 5.21 -5.57 -6.42
CA ILE A 157 3.98 -6.27 -6.82
C ILE A 157 3.87 -7.59 -6.06
N GLU A 158 2.67 -7.93 -5.59
CA GLU A 158 2.39 -9.19 -4.89
C GLU A 158 2.66 -10.43 -5.76
N LEU A 159 2.17 -10.40 -7.00
CA LEU A 159 2.25 -11.50 -7.95
C LEU A 159 2.97 -11.04 -9.21
N THR A 160 4.16 -11.58 -9.46
CA THR A 160 4.97 -11.28 -10.64
C THR A 160 5.91 -12.44 -10.94
N ASP A 161 6.23 -12.62 -12.22
CA ASP A 161 7.21 -13.57 -12.75
C ASP A 161 8.67 -13.14 -12.49
N HIS A 162 8.89 -11.84 -12.29
CA HIS A 162 10.20 -11.26 -12.04
C HIS A 162 10.17 -10.23 -10.89
N PRO A 163 11.23 -10.15 -10.07
CA PRO A 163 11.32 -9.15 -9.00
C PRO A 163 11.15 -7.70 -9.49
N ASN A 164 9.99 -7.12 -9.22
CA ASN A 164 9.66 -5.73 -9.52
C ASN A 164 9.58 -4.92 -8.23
N PHE A 165 10.72 -4.33 -7.87
CA PHE A 165 10.88 -3.48 -6.69
C PHE A 165 11.27 -2.08 -7.15
N ALA A 166 10.64 -1.05 -6.56
CA ALA A 166 10.95 0.34 -6.82
C ALA A 166 11.12 1.11 -5.50
N LEU A 167 11.98 2.12 -5.50
CA LEU A 167 12.11 3.05 -4.38
C LEU A 167 11.19 4.24 -4.63
N ASP A 168 10.25 4.48 -3.73
CA ASP A 168 9.38 5.64 -3.74
C ASP A 168 9.86 6.67 -2.72
N LEU A 169 10.26 7.83 -3.24
CA LEU A 169 10.72 8.99 -2.48
C LEU A 169 9.65 10.09 -2.38
N ASP A 170 8.60 10.00 -3.19
CA ASP A 170 7.65 11.09 -3.43
C ASP A 170 6.31 10.86 -2.71
N GLY A 171 6.18 9.74 -2.00
CA GLY A 171 5.02 9.47 -1.15
C GLY A 171 3.77 9.07 -1.94
N TYR A 172 3.95 8.34 -3.05
CA TYR A 172 2.83 7.82 -3.83
C TYR A 172 1.96 6.89 -2.99
N TYR A 173 0.65 7.03 -3.14
CA TYR A 173 -0.27 6.00 -2.70
C TYR A 173 -0.16 4.82 -3.67
N ILE A 174 -0.50 3.63 -3.20
CA ILE A 174 -0.45 2.43 -4.04
C ILE A 174 -1.74 1.63 -3.84
N ASN A 175 -2.18 0.90 -4.87
CA ASN A 175 -3.35 0.03 -4.76
C ASN A 175 -3.00 -1.30 -4.06
N ASN A 176 -4.02 -2.05 -3.65
CA ASN A 176 -3.88 -3.29 -2.88
C ASN A 176 -3.12 -4.43 -3.58
N THR A 177 -2.75 -4.31 -4.86
CA THR A 177 -1.90 -5.29 -5.57
C THR A 177 -0.40 -5.02 -5.37
N VAL A 178 -0.07 -3.92 -4.69
CA VAL A 178 1.29 -3.48 -4.41
C VAL A 178 1.49 -3.48 -2.90
N PHE A 179 2.62 -4.02 -2.48
CA PHE A 179 3.11 -4.02 -1.11
C PHE A 179 4.19 -2.97 -0.95
N PHE A 180 4.41 -2.55 0.28
CA PHE A 180 5.47 -1.62 0.59
C PHE A 180 6.10 -1.89 1.94
N ILE A 181 7.36 -1.47 2.07
CA ILE A 181 8.15 -1.55 3.28
C ILE A 181 8.62 -0.14 3.65
N THR A 182 8.40 0.22 4.90
CA THR A 182 8.98 1.42 5.54
C THR A 182 10.00 1.00 6.58
N GLY A 183 10.97 1.87 6.85
CA GLY A 183 12.07 1.62 7.77
C GLY A 183 13.09 2.73 7.72
N LYS A 184 14.11 2.63 8.58
CA LYS A 184 15.26 3.53 8.52
C LYS A 184 16.19 3.10 7.39
N HIS A 185 16.93 4.05 6.80
CA HIS A 185 18.03 3.74 5.89
C HIS A 185 17.65 2.95 4.61
N LEU A 186 16.41 3.08 4.13
CA LEU A 186 15.97 2.34 2.93
C LEU A 186 16.65 2.80 1.63
N LYS A 187 17.24 4.00 1.60
CA LYS A 187 17.99 4.51 0.43
C LYS A 187 19.48 4.17 0.53
N TYR A 188 20.02 4.11 1.75
CA TYR A 188 21.45 3.99 2.06
C TYR A 188 21.64 3.35 3.43
#